data_AF-A0A268U936-F1
#
_entry.id   AF-A0A268U936-F1
#
_cell.length_a   1.000
_cell.length_b   1.000
_cell.length_c   1.000
_cell.angle_alpha   90.00
_cell.angle_beta   90.00
_cell.angle_gamma   90.00
#
_symmetry.space_group_name_H-M   'P 1'
#
loop_
_entity.id
_entity.type
_entity.pdbx_description
1 polymer ?
#
loop_
_entity_poly.entity_id
_entity_poly.type
_entity_poly.pdbx_seq_one_letter_code
_entity_poly.pdbx_strand_id
1 'polypeptide(L)'
;MKTQLITTINDLIAYKNKLTKNSSIGFVPTMGYLHKGHLSLIEASKQNNACTFVSIFVNPTQFGPNEDFEQYPRDLQKDFKLCEENGVDIVFAPQASEIYHNTDEIAILPPKNMAYVYEGFIREGHFEGVLQIVLKLFNLIYPTNAYFGQKDAQQLLLIQRLVLDLFLPINIIPCPTQRDIDGLALSSRNIYLNKEERQNAIKIPLALKHISDSIKKGENKTSILIKSAKTILEGLDIEYFDICDYNLTPLSKVQKNKSLALLAAKAGKTRLIDNLWI
;
A
#
# COMPACT_ATOMS: atom_id res chain seq x y z
N MET A 1 -2.17 -20.15 18.80
CA MET A 1 -2.61 -21.19 17.83
C MET A 1 -1.53 -21.33 16.77
N LYS A 2 -1.43 -22.50 16.11
CA LYS A 2 -0.52 -22.66 14.96
C LYS A 2 -1.11 -21.92 13.75
N THR A 3 -0.30 -21.16 13.03
CA THR A 3 -0.68 -20.48 11.79
C THR A 3 -1.21 -21.48 10.77
N GLN A 4 -2.34 -21.17 10.12
CA GLN A 4 -2.91 -22.01 9.06
C GLN A 4 -2.78 -21.33 7.70
N LEU A 5 -2.32 -22.11 6.71
CA LEU A 5 -2.35 -21.72 5.30
C LEU A 5 -3.68 -22.17 4.71
N ILE A 6 -4.45 -21.22 4.17
CA ILE A 6 -5.75 -21.46 3.53
C ILE A 6 -5.67 -20.95 2.09
N THR A 7 -6.10 -21.77 1.13
CA THR A 7 -6.02 -21.43 -0.30
C THR A 7 -7.38 -21.36 -1.00
N THR A 8 -8.47 -21.76 -0.32
CA THR A 8 -9.83 -21.73 -0.86
C THR A 8 -10.75 -20.82 -0.03
N ILE A 9 -11.73 -20.21 -0.67
CA ILE A 9 -12.78 -19.41 -0.02
C ILE A 9 -13.60 -20.28 0.93
N ASN A 10 -13.92 -21.51 0.52
CA ASN A 10 -14.70 -22.43 1.34
C ASN A 10 -14.01 -22.75 2.67
N ASP A 11 -12.70 -23.02 2.65
CA ASP A 11 -11.93 -23.28 3.86
C ASP A 11 -11.79 -22.02 4.73
N LEU A 12 -11.67 -20.84 4.12
CA LEU A 12 -11.64 -19.56 4.83
C LEU A 12 -12.96 -19.30 5.57
N ILE A 13 -14.09 -19.53 4.91
CA ILE A 13 -15.43 -19.41 5.50
C ILE A 13 -15.61 -20.45 6.61
N ALA A 14 -15.20 -21.70 6.38
CA ALA A 14 -15.27 -22.75 7.37
C ALA A 14 -14.43 -22.45 8.61
N TYR A 15 -13.25 -21.85 8.45
CA TYR A 15 -12.43 -21.40 9.58
C TYR A 15 -13.12 -20.27 10.34
N LYS A 16 -13.61 -19.26 9.63
CA LYS A 16 -14.30 -18.12 10.26
C LYS A 16 -15.53 -18.53 11.05
N ASN A 17 -16.31 -19.49 10.57
CA ASN A 17 -17.49 -20.00 11.27
C ASN A 17 -17.15 -20.68 12.61
N LYS A 18 -15.88 -21.06 12.82
CA LYS A 18 -15.39 -21.61 14.09
C LYS A 18 -14.94 -20.52 15.08
N LEU A 19 -14.73 -19.28 14.63
CA LEU A 19 -14.37 -18.18 15.51
C LEU A 19 -15.56 -17.79 16.39
N THR A 20 -15.28 -17.41 17.63
CA THR A 20 -16.31 -16.84 18.50
C THR A 20 -16.85 -15.55 17.89
N LYS A 21 -18.17 -15.35 17.94
CA LYS A 21 -18.88 -14.26 17.24
C LYS A 21 -18.37 -12.83 17.52
N ASN A 22 -17.62 -12.63 18.62
CA ASN A 22 -17.09 -11.32 19.03
C ASN A 22 -15.55 -11.20 18.92
N SER A 23 -14.87 -12.14 18.26
CA SER A 23 -13.41 -12.01 18.07
C SER A 23 -13.10 -10.88 17.09
N SER A 24 -12.32 -9.89 17.53
CA SER A 24 -11.80 -8.88 16.61
C SER A 24 -10.79 -9.50 15.65
N ILE A 25 -11.00 -9.25 14.36
CA ILE A 25 -10.11 -9.72 13.28
C ILE A 25 -9.34 -8.52 12.75
N GLY A 26 -8.02 -8.58 12.88
CA GLY A 26 -7.10 -7.66 12.24
C GLY A 26 -6.64 -8.22 10.90
N PHE A 27 -6.80 -7.47 9.82
CA PHE A 27 -6.49 -7.94 8.48
C PHE A 27 -5.38 -7.13 7.81
N VAL A 28 -4.40 -7.84 7.26
CA VAL A 28 -3.27 -7.27 6.51
C VAL A 28 -3.30 -7.80 5.08
N PRO A 29 -3.90 -7.08 4.12
CA PRO A 29 -3.85 -7.47 2.72
C PRO A 29 -2.47 -7.21 2.12
N THR A 30 -1.90 -8.22 1.45
CA THR A 30 -0.59 -8.10 0.78
C THR A 30 -0.59 -8.82 -0.58
N MET A 31 0.40 -8.49 -1.41
CA MET A 31 0.74 -9.27 -2.62
C MET A 31 1.87 -10.28 -2.39
N GLY A 32 2.27 -10.53 -1.13
CA GLY A 32 3.43 -11.37 -0.82
C GLY A 32 4.78 -10.67 -1.01
N TYR A 33 5.83 -11.50 -1.05
CA TYR A 33 7.24 -11.10 -0.96
C TYR A 33 7.49 -10.16 0.23
N LEU A 34 7.14 -10.68 1.41
CA LEU A 34 7.04 -9.93 2.65
C LEU A 34 8.40 -9.37 3.09
N HIS A 35 8.35 -8.23 3.77
CA HIS A 35 9.50 -7.47 4.25
C HIS A 35 9.14 -6.75 5.53
N LYS A 36 10.09 -6.06 6.18
CA LYS A 36 9.87 -5.41 7.50
C LYS A 36 8.68 -4.42 7.51
N GLY A 37 8.40 -3.75 6.39
CA GLY A 37 7.16 -2.99 6.19
C GLY A 37 5.90 -3.82 6.49
N HIS A 38 5.74 -4.98 5.86
CA HIS A 38 4.62 -5.89 6.11
C HIS A 38 4.61 -6.43 7.55
N LEU A 39 5.78 -6.75 8.11
CA LEU A 39 5.89 -7.22 9.49
C LEU A 39 5.38 -6.16 10.50
N SER A 40 5.62 -4.88 10.24
CA SER A 40 5.07 -3.80 11.09
C SER A 40 3.53 -3.72 11.05
N LEU A 41 2.91 -4.07 9.91
CA LEU A 41 1.45 -4.16 9.80
C LEU A 41 0.91 -5.35 10.60
N ILE A 42 1.61 -6.49 10.51
CA ILE A 42 1.28 -7.72 11.27
C ILE A 42 1.41 -7.45 12.77
N GLU A 43 2.49 -6.81 13.20
CA GLU A 43 2.70 -6.43 14.60
C GLU A 43 1.59 -5.51 15.12
N ALA A 44 1.25 -4.45 14.37
CA ALA A 44 0.15 -3.56 14.72
C ALA A 44 -1.19 -4.30 14.80
N SER A 45 -1.42 -5.28 13.92
CA SER A 45 -2.60 -6.15 13.95
C SER A 45 -2.63 -7.03 15.21
N LYS A 46 -1.52 -7.69 15.56
CA LYS A 46 -1.44 -8.55 16.75
C LYS A 46 -1.68 -7.79 18.06
N GLN A 47 -1.25 -6.54 18.14
CA GLN A 47 -1.40 -5.72 19.34
C GLN A 47 -2.86 -5.27 19.58
N ASN A 48 -3.70 -5.25 18.54
CA ASN A 48 -5.01 -4.60 18.59
C ASN A 48 -6.19 -5.53 18.21
N ASN A 49 -5.94 -6.83 18.02
CA ASN A 49 -6.97 -7.79 17.60
C ASN A 49 -6.79 -9.15 18.29
N ALA A 50 -7.90 -9.90 18.41
CA ALA A 50 -7.89 -11.26 18.92
C ALA A 50 -7.28 -12.25 17.90
N CYS A 51 -7.48 -12.00 16.61
CA CYS A 51 -6.92 -12.80 15.53
C CYS A 51 -6.34 -11.91 14.43
N THR A 52 -5.23 -12.33 13.83
CA THR A 52 -4.58 -11.65 12.70
C THR A 52 -4.62 -12.51 11.46
N PHE A 53 -5.19 -11.95 10.39
CA PHE A 53 -5.30 -12.57 9.07
C PHE A 53 -4.38 -11.80 8.12
N VAL A 54 -3.63 -12.53 7.30
CA VAL A 54 -2.83 -11.98 6.21
C VAL A 54 -3.32 -12.58 4.91
N SER A 55 -3.56 -11.77 3.88
CA SER A 55 -3.71 -12.33 2.52
C SER A 55 -2.41 -12.18 1.74
N ILE A 56 -2.06 -13.19 0.96
CA ILE A 56 -0.96 -13.17 0.00
C ILE A 56 -1.57 -13.45 -1.36
N PHE A 57 -1.80 -12.40 -2.13
CA PHE A 57 -2.45 -12.51 -3.42
C PHE A 57 -1.93 -11.45 -4.40
N VAL A 58 -1.17 -11.88 -5.41
CA VAL A 58 -0.76 -11.00 -6.51
C VAL A 58 -1.98 -10.82 -7.41
N ASN A 59 -2.77 -9.78 -7.14
CA ASN A 59 -4.00 -9.52 -7.87
C ASN A 59 -3.70 -9.15 -9.34
N PRO A 60 -4.18 -9.89 -10.35
CA PRO A 60 -3.96 -9.53 -11.76
C PRO A 60 -4.67 -8.23 -12.18
N THR A 61 -5.83 -7.90 -11.58
CA THR A 61 -6.67 -6.78 -12.07
C THR A 61 -6.10 -5.39 -11.77
N GLN A 62 -5.10 -5.32 -10.90
CA GLN A 62 -4.40 -4.07 -10.57
C GLN A 62 -3.08 -3.88 -11.34
N PHE A 63 -2.79 -4.75 -12.32
CA PHE A 63 -1.63 -4.60 -13.20
C PHE A 63 -2.07 -4.27 -14.63
N GLY A 64 -1.44 -3.26 -15.23
CA GLY A 64 -1.62 -2.95 -16.65
C GLY A 64 -0.89 -3.96 -17.56
N PRO A 65 -1.22 -4.01 -18.87
CA PRO A 65 -0.63 -4.96 -19.82
C PRO A 65 0.91 -4.91 -19.94
N ASN A 66 1.50 -3.75 -19.66
CA ASN A 66 2.94 -3.51 -19.73
C ASN A 66 3.61 -3.42 -18.35
N GLU A 67 2.90 -3.81 -17.28
CA GLU A 67 3.44 -3.81 -15.92
C GLU A 67 4.09 -5.15 -15.55
N ASP A 68 4.64 -5.23 -14.35
CA ASP A 68 5.50 -6.31 -13.89
C ASP A 68 4.74 -7.52 -13.30
N PHE A 69 3.52 -7.83 -13.75
CA PHE A 69 2.71 -8.92 -13.18
C PHE A 69 3.43 -10.28 -13.23
N GLU A 70 3.97 -10.66 -14.39
CA GLU A 70 4.69 -11.92 -14.58
C GLU A 70 6.01 -11.95 -13.81
N GLN A 71 6.67 -10.79 -13.68
CA GLN A 71 7.96 -10.65 -13.01
C GLN A 71 7.84 -10.41 -11.51
N TYR A 72 6.63 -10.18 -10.99
CA TYR A 72 6.41 -9.88 -9.58
C TYR A 72 6.93 -11.02 -8.71
N PRO A 73 7.76 -10.74 -7.69
CA PRO A 73 8.42 -11.78 -6.92
C PRO A 73 7.39 -12.56 -6.09
N ARG A 74 7.51 -13.90 -6.10
CA ARG A 74 6.60 -14.82 -5.41
C ARG A 74 7.43 -15.85 -4.66
N ASP A 75 7.27 -15.92 -3.34
CA ASP A 75 7.90 -16.93 -2.48
C ASP A 75 6.98 -17.23 -1.30
N LEU A 76 5.90 -17.98 -1.57
CA LEU A 76 4.86 -18.26 -0.58
C LEU A 76 5.42 -19.03 0.64
N GLN A 77 6.43 -19.88 0.45
CA GLN A 77 7.02 -20.63 1.57
C GLN A 77 7.75 -19.69 2.54
N LYS A 78 8.57 -18.77 2.01
CA LYS A 78 9.24 -17.75 2.81
C LYS A 78 8.22 -16.82 3.50
N ASP A 79 7.21 -16.36 2.77
CA ASP A 79 6.19 -15.48 3.32
C ASP A 79 5.37 -16.16 4.42
N PHE A 80 4.98 -17.42 4.22
CA PHE A 80 4.27 -18.20 5.23
C PHE A 80 5.10 -18.38 6.50
N LYS A 81 6.39 -18.69 6.36
CA LYS A 81 7.30 -18.81 7.51
C LYS A 81 7.41 -17.49 8.28
N LEU A 82 7.53 -16.36 7.58
CA LEU A 82 7.52 -15.04 8.23
C LEU A 82 6.22 -14.78 8.98
N CYS A 83 5.07 -15.13 8.40
CA CYS A 83 3.78 -15.04 9.08
C CYS A 83 3.72 -15.92 10.34
N GLU A 84 4.22 -17.16 10.27
CA GLU A 84 4.26 -18.09 11.40
C GLU A 84 5.13 -17.57 12.54
N GLU A 85 6.34 -17.09 12.23
CA GLU A 85 7.29 -16.52 13.20
C GLU A 85 6.74 -15.24 13.88
N ASN A 86 5.83 -14.52 13.21
CA ASN A 86 5.19 -13.30 13.73
C ASN A 86 3.78 -13.55 14.28
N GLY A 87 3.40 -14.82 14.48
CA GLY A 87 2.18 -15.20 15.19
C GLY A 87 0.88 -14.89 14.44
N VAL A 88 0.91 -14.82 13.11
CA VAL A 88 -0.29 -14.72 12.26
C VAL A 88 -1.17 -15.95 12.48
N ASP A 89 -2.49 -15.76 12.57
CA ASP A 89 -3.42 -16.88 12.79
C ASP A 89 -3.78 -17.56 11.47
N ILE A 90 -4.10 -16.75 10.43
CA ILE A 90 -4.45 -17.23 9.08
C ILE A 90 -3.62 -16.53 8.01
N VAL A 91 -3.04 -17.33 7.11
CA VAL A 91 -2.51 -16.87 5.83
C VAL A 91 -3.46 -17.34 4.73
N PHE A 92 -4.18 -16.42 4.11
CA PHE A 92 -5.04 -16.69 2.96
C PHE A 92 -4.28 -16.44 1.66
N ALA A 93 -3.94 -17.50 0.93
CA ALA A 93 -3.15 -17.47 -0.30
C ALA A 93 -3.89 -18.15 -1.46
N PRO A 94 -4.98 -17.54 -1.96
CA PRO A 94 -5.79 -18.11 -3.03
C PRO A 94 -5.08 -18.02 -4.39
N GLN A 95 -5.47 -18.91 -5.30
CA GLN A 95 -5.18 -18.75 -6.72
C GLN A 95 -6.12 -17.72 -7.35
N ALA A 96 -5.75 -17.13 -8.48
CA ALA A 96 -6.59 -16.13 -9.16
C ALA A 96 -7.97 -16.69 -9.53
N SER A 97 -8.06 -17.95 -9.95
CA SER A 97 -9.32 -18.64 -10.30
C SER A 97 -10.25 -18.85 -9.11
N GLU A 98 -9.74 -18.78 -7.87
CA GLU A 98 -10.56 -18.85 -6.66
C GLU A 98 -11.24 -17.50 -6.38
N ILE A 99 -10.61 -16.39 -6.79
CA ILE A 99 -11.09 -15.03 -6.52
C ILE A 99 -11.90 -14.46 -7.69
N TYR A 100 -11.52 -14.82 -8.92
CA TYR A 100 -12.09 -14.30 -10.15
C TYR A 100 -12.70 -15.43 -10.97
N HIS A 101 -14.00 -15.30 -11.24
CA HIS A 101 -14.69 -16.16 -12.19
C HIS A 101 -14.60 -15.57 -13.60
N ASN A 102 -14.66 -16.41 -14.63
CA ASN A 102 -14.59 -15.96 -16.03
C ASN A 102 -15.74 -15.01 -16.44
N THR A 103 -16.77 -14.88 -15.61
CA THR A 103 -17.95 -14.02 -15.80
C THR A 103 -17.97 -12.81 -14.86
N ASP A 104 -16.85 -12.48 -14.20
CA ASP A 104 -16.79 -11.30 -13.33
C ASP A 104 -16.84 -10.01 -14.15
N GLU A 105 -18.00 -9.35 -14.15
CA GLU A 105 -18.23 -8.07 -14.83
C GLU A 105 -18.40 -6.90 -13.85
N ILE A 106 -18.53 -7.17 -12.55
CA ILE A 106 -18.74 -6.14 -11.53
C ILE A 106 -17.44 -5.35 -11.29
N ALA A 107 -17.50 -4.04 -11.58
CA ALA A 107 -16.41 -3.09 -11.35
C ALA A 107 -16.72 -2.15 -10.19
N ILE A 108 -15.66 -1.73 -9.48
CA ILE A 108 -15.72 -0.69 -8.45
C ILE A 108 -15.00 0.53 -9.00
N LEU A 109 -15.77 1.55 -9.38
CA LEU A 109 -15.22 2.77 -9.95
C LEU A 109 -14.77 3.72 -8.83
N PRO A 110 -13.47 4.09 -8.77
CA PRO A 110 -12.98 5.03 -7.77
C PRO A 110 -13.43 6.47 -8.07
N PRO A 111 -13.44 7.37 -7.06
CA PRO A 111 -13.69 8.79 -7.27
C PRO A 111 -12.72 9.39 -8.28
N LYS A 112 -13.25 10.09 -9.29
CA LYS A 112 -12.44 10.55 -10.43
C LYS A 112 -11.30 11.48 -10.03
N ASN A 113 -11.57 12.39 -9.12
CA ASN A 113 -10.60 13.36 -8.61
C ASN A 113 -9.45 12.72 -7.81
N MET A 114 -9.63 11.48 -7.33
CA MET A 114 -8.63 10.78 -6.52
C MET A 114 -7.87 9.73 -7.32
N ALA A 115 -8.51 9.01 -8.24
CA ALA A 115 -7.90 7.87 -8.91
C ALA A 115 -7.39 8.13 -10.33
N TYR A 116 -7.69 9.27 -10.95
CA TYR A 116 -7.15 9.62 -12.28
C TYR A 116 -6.10 10.74 -12.20
N VAL A 117 -5.45 10.84 -11.04
CA VAL A 117 -4.31 11.73 -10.75
C VAL A 117 -3.13 10.90 -10.25
N TYR A 118 -1.91 11.44 -10.33
CA TYR A 118 -0.69 10.82 -9.80
C TYR A 118 -0.51 9.35 -10.21
N GLU A 119 -0.49 8.39 -9.27
CA GLU A 119 -0.33 6.97 -9.60
C GLU A 119 -1.39 6.45 -10.56
N GLY A 120 -2.64 6.86 -10.38
CA GLY A 120 -3.73 6.32 -11.16
C GLY A 120 -3.87 6.96 -12.54
N PHE A 121 -3.26 8.14 -12.74
CA PHE A 121 -3.05 8.67 -14.10
C PHE A 121 -2.00 7.86 -14.86
N ILE A 122 -0.90 7.48 -14.19
CA ILE A 122 0.18 6.69 -14.79
C ILE A 122 -0.24 5.22 -14.99
N ARG A 123 -1.03 4.68 -14.07
CA ARG A 123 -1.44 3.28 -14.00
C ARG A 123 -2.95 3.17 -14.17
N GLU A 124 -3.42 3.41 -15.39
CA GLU A 124 -4.84 3.36 -15.74
C GLU A 124 -5.47 2.02 -15.31
N GLY A 125 -6.64 2.06 -14.67
CA GLY A 125 -7.33 0.88 -14.12
C GLY A 125 -6.73 0.30 -12.84
N HIS A 126 -5.54 0.72 -12.40
CA HIS A 126 -4.87 0.16 -11.21
C HIS A 126 -5.76 0.21 -9.97
N PHE A 127 -6.34 1.38 -9.68
CA PHE A 127 -7.16 1.56 -8.48
C PHE A 127 -8.54 0.91 -8.57
N GLU A 128 -9.08 0.71 -9.78
CA GLU A 128 -10.29 -0.11 -9.95
C GLU A 128 -10.01 -1.55 -9.51
N GLY A 129 -8.89 -2.11 -9.96
CA GLY A 129 -8.42 -3.43 -9.54
C GLY A 129 -8.17 -3.54 -8.03
N VAL A 130 -7.50 -2.53 -7.44
CA VAL A 130 -7.24 -2.48 -6.00
C VAL A 130 -8.54 -2.43 -5.19
N LEU A 131 -9.47 -1.52 -5.53
CA LEU A 131 -10.73 -1.41 -4.79
C LEU A 131 -11.59 -2.66 -4.93
N GLN A 132 -11.62 -3.27 -6.12
CA GLN A 132 -12.35 -4.51 -6.37
C GLN A 132 -11.80 -5.66 -5.49
N ILE A 133 -10.49 -5.89 -5.47
CA ILE A 133 -9.93 -6.99 -4.68
C ILE A 133 -10.06 -6.74 -3.17
N VAL A 134 -9.83 -5.50 -2.72
CA VAL A 134 -9.96 -5.15 -1.30
C VAL A 134 -11.40 -5.35 -0.83
N LEU A 135 -12.39 -4.93 -1.62
CA LEU A 135 -13.80 -5.15 -1.30
C LEU A 135 -14.16 -6.65 -1.24
N LYS A 136 -13.68 -7.46 -2.19
CA LYS A 136 -13.86 -8.91 -2.16
C LYS A 136 -13.27 -9.51 -0.88
N LEU A 137 -12.03 -9.15 -0.53
CA LEU A 137 -11.37 -9.65 0.68
C LEU A 137 -12.06 -9.19 1.96
N PHE A 138 -12.56 -7.95 2.02
CA PHE A 138 -13.37 -7.46 3.14
C PHE A 138 -14.67 -8.26 3.30
N ASN A 139 -15.35 -8.61 2.20
CA ASN A 139 -16.55 -9.45 2.23
C ASN A 139 -16.27 -10.93 2.54
N LEU A 140 -15.04 -11.40 2.37
CA LEU A 140 -14.67 -12.75 2.81
C LEU A 140 -14.28 -12.75 4.29
N ILE A 141 -13.46 -11.78 4.70
CA ILE A 141 -12.78 -11.78 6.00
C ILE A 141 -13.61 -11.08 7.08
N TYR A 142 -14.44 -10.10 6.73
CA TYR A 142 -15.19 -9.23 7.67
C TYR A 142 -14.30 -8.74 8.82
N PRO A 143 -13.20 -8.01 8.52
CA PRO A 143 -12.27 -7.57 9.55
C PRO A 143 -12.88 -6.47 10.43
N THR A 144 -12.48 -6.42 11.69
CA THR A 144 -12.73 -5.28 12.56
C THR A 144 -11.78 -4.13 12.22
N ASN A 145 -10.50 -4.46 12.04
CA ASN A 145 -9.44 -3.51 11.69
C ASN A 145 -8.70 -4.03 10.46
N ALA A 146 -8.41 -3.16 9.50
CA ALA A 146 -7.57 -3.48 8.35
C ALA A 146 -6.37 -2.52 8.28
N TYR A 147 -5.18 -3.08 8.11
CA TYR A 147 -3.90 -2.37 8.27
C TYR A 147 -3.26 -2.15 6.91
N PHE A 148 -2.96 -0.88 6.60
CA PHE A 148 -2.39 -0.47 5.33
C PHE A 148 -1.18 0.44 5.56
N GLY A 149 -0.14 0.25 4.76
CA GLY A 149 1.05 1.08 4.82
C GLY A 149 0.81 2.48 4.26
N GLN A 150 1.29 3.50 4.98
CA GLN A 150 1.28 4.90 4.54
C GLN A 150 2.13 5.17 3.30
N LYS A 151 3.03 4.25 2.92
CA LYS A 151 3.86 4.34 1.71
C LYS A 151 3.01 4.45 0.44
N ASP A 152 1.93 3.69 0.36
CA ASP A 152 1.02 3.69 -0.78
C ASP A 152 -0.16 4.65 -0.45
N ALA A 153 0.15 5.93 -0.25
CA ALA A 153 -0.76 6.90 0.35
C ALA A 153 -2.05 7.12 -0.46
N GLN A 154 -1.96 7.16 -1.80
CA GLN A 154 -3.13 7.27 -2.67
C GLN A 154 -4.06 6.04 -2.55
N GLN A 155 -3.49 4.84 -2.46
CA GLN A 155 -4.24 3.61 -2.18
C GLN A 155 -4.93 3.69 -0.82
N LEU A 156 -4.21 4.09 0.24
CA LEU A 156 -4.77 4.23 1.58
C LEU A 156 -5.98 5.18 1.60
N LEU A 157 -5.85 6.36 0.98
CA LEU A 157 -6.93 7.35 0.92
C LEU A 157 -8.14 6.83 0.13
N LEU A 158 -7.92 6.12 -0.98
CA LEU A 158 -8.98 5.49 -1.77
C LEU A 158 -9.69 4.37 -1.00
N ILE A 159 -8.98 3.57 -0.21
CA ILE A 159 -9.56 2.51 0.62
C ILE A 159 -10.36 3.10 1.80
N GLN A 160 -9.85 4.16 2.43
CA GLN A 160 -10.63 4.90 3.43
C GLN A 160 -11.92 5.44 2.84
N ARG A 161 -11.87 5.96 1.61
CA ARG A 161 -13.04 6.42 0.88
C ARG A 161 -14.01 5.29 0.53
N LEU A 162 -13.51 4.13 0.09
CA LEU A 162 -14.31 2.92 -0.17
C LEU A 162 -15.11 2.51 1.08
N VAL A 163 -14.44 2.43 2.24
CA VAL A 163 -15.08 2.06 3.51
C VAL A 163 -16.15 3.06 3.91
N LEU A 164 -15.85 4.36 3.79
CA LEU A 164 -16.79 5.42 4.12
C LEU A 164 -18.03 5.41 3.21
N ASP A 165 -17.82 5.39 1.89
CA ASP A 165 -18.89 5.55 0.90
C ASP A 165 -19.77 4.29 0.79
N LEU A 166 -19.24 3.11 1.10
CA LEU A 166 -19.98 1.85 1.10
C LEU A 166 -20.43 1.40 2.49
N PHE A 167 -20.30 2.26 3.51
CA PHE A 167 -20.74 2.01 4.89
C PHE A 167 -20.17 0.71 5.49
N LEU A 168 -18.93 0.37 5.15
CA LEU A 168 -18.30 -0.85 5.65
C LEU A 168 -17.92 -0.64 7.13
N PRO A 169 -18.31 -1.54 8.05
CA PRO A 169 -18.02 -1.39 9.48
C PRO A 169 -16.59 -1.85 9.81
N ILE A 170 -15.60 -1.24 9.15
CA ILE A 170 -14.18 -1.62 9.20
C ILE A 170 -13.34 -0.39 9.56
N ASN A 171 -12.46 -0.51 10.54
CA ASN A 171 -11.50 0.55 10.82
C ASN A 171 -10.27 0.40 9.92
N ILE A 172 -9.97 1.40 9.10
CA ILE A 172 -8.74 1.44 8.31
C ILE A 172 -7.63 2.08 9.14
N ILE A 173 -6.63 1.27 9.51
CA ILE A 173 -5.52 1.68 10.36
C ILE A 173 -4.28 2.00 9.51
N PRO A 174 -3.92 3.28 9.34
CA PRO A 174 -2.72 3.67 8.62
C PRO A 174 -1.47 3.36 9.44
N CYS A 175 -0.50 2.68 8.84
CA CYS A 175 0.75 2.31 9.50
C CYS A 175 1.94 3.06 8.87
N PRO A 176 2.85 3.63 9.67
CA PRO A 176 3.99 4.39 9.17
C PRO A 176 4.85 3.63 8.16
N THR A 177 5.32 4.35 7.14
CA THR A 177 6.28 3.83 6.16
C THR A 177 7.56 3.37 6.85
N GLN A 178 7.85 2.07 6.78
CA GLN A 178 9.12 1.52 7.23
C GLN A 178 10.23 1.83 6.21
N ARG A 179 11.40 2.19 6.71
CA ARG A 179 12.55 2.62 5.90
C ARG A 179 13.75 1.72 6.17
N ASP A 180 14.59 1.57 5.15
CA ASP A 180 15.90 0.93 5.28
C ASP A 180 16.88 1.86 6.02
N ILE A 181 18.08 1.37 6.34
CA ILE A 181 19.10 2.12 7.11
C ILE A 181 19.53 3.43 6.42
N ASP A 182 19.43 3.49 5.10
CA ASP A 182 19.72 4.67 4.28
C ASP A 182 18.50 5.60 4.09
N GLY A 183 17.37 5.27 4.72
CA GLY A 183 16.13 6.05 4.67
C GLY A 183 15.22 5.73 3.49
N LEU A 184 15.64 4.88 2.55
CA LEU A 184 14.78 4.48 1.43
C LEU A 184 13.55 3.72 1.95
N ALA A 185 12.37 4.08 1.47
CA ALA A 185 11.14 3.37 1.82
C ALA A 185 11.24 1.88 1.41
N LEU A 186 10.89 0.97 2.32
CA LEU A 186 10.94 -0.47 2.02
C LEU A 186 9.88 -0.83 0.97
N SER A 187 10.30 -1.61 -0.03
CA SER A 187 9.46 -2.09 -1.12
C SER A 187 10.01 -3.41 -1.63
N SER A 188 9.13 -4.33 -2.05
CA SER A 188 9.52 -5.55 -2.77
C SER A 188 10.34 -5.23 -4.02
N ARG A 189 10.04 -4.11 -4.70
CA ARG A 189 10.73 -3.64 -5.90
C ARG A 189 12.14 -3.12 -5.66
N ASN A 190 12.57 -2.88 -4.41
CA ASN A 190 13.94 -2.43 -4.13
C ASN A 190 15.00 -3.48 -4.52
N ILE A 191 14.61 -4.75 -4.68
CA ILE A 191 15.52 -5.82 -5.13
C ILE A 191 16.01 -5.63 -6.57
N TYR A 192 15.30 -4.84 -7.38
CA TYR A 192 15.67 -4.56 -8.76
C TYR A 192 16.77 -3.49 -8.90
N LEU A 193 17.05 -2.75 -7.82
CA LEU A 193 18.06 -1.69 -7.83
C LEU A 193 19.46 -2.29 -7.78
N ASN A 194 20.29 -1.93 -8.74
CA ASN A 194 21.74 -2.12 -8.62
C ASN A 194 22.35 -1.08 -7.63
N LYS A 195 23.66 -1.17 -7.37
CA LYS A 195 24.34 -0.30 -6.41
C LYS A 195 24.26 1.19 -6.76
N GLU A 196 24.42 1.55 -8.03
CA GLU A 196 24.37 2.94 -8.51
C GLU A 196 22.92 3.48 -8.49
N GLU A 197 21.96 2.67 -8.95
CA GLU A 197 20.54 3.00 -8.89
C GLU A 197 20.08 3.21 -7.44
N ARG A 198 20.55 2.38 -6.50
CA ARG A 198 20.25 2.55 -5.07
C ARG A 198 20.84 3.84 -4.51
N GLN A 199 22.07 4.19 -4.88
CA GLN A 199 22.68 5.46 -4.48
C GLN A 199 21.87 6.66 -4.98
N ASN A 200 21.37 6.60 -6.22
CA ASN A 200 20.47 7.62 -6.75
C ASN A 200 19.10 7.61 -6.06
N ALA A 201 18.54 6.44 -5.75
CA ALA A 201 17.23 6.32 -5.10
C ALA A 201 17.18 6.98 -3.71
N ILE A 202 18.30 7.04 -2.97
CA ILE A 202 18.37 7.72 -1.67
C ILE A 202 18.07 9.24 -1.77
N LYS A 203 18.16 9.84 -2.97
CA LYS A 203 17.73 11.24 -3.17
C LYS A 203 16.23 11.46 -2.88
N ILE A 204 15.40 10.44 -3.05
CA ILE A 204 13.96 10.49 -2.77
C ILE A 204 13.66 10.85 -1.32
N PRO A 205 14.08 10.06 -0.30
CA PRO A 205 13.84 10.41 1.09
C PRO A 205 14.54 11.71 1.51
N LEU A 206 15.70 12.04 0.90
CA LEU A 206 16.39 13.32 1.16
C LEU A 206 15.56 14.53 0.69
N ALA A 207 14.93 14.45 -0.48
CA ALA A 207 14.06 15.50 -1.00
C ALA A 207 12.81 15.70 -0.12
N LEU A 208 12.19 14.61 0.36
CA LEU A 208 11.06 14.68 1.28
C LEU A 208 11.47 15.24 2.65
N LYS A 209 12.65 14.86 3.16
CA LYS A 209 13.22 15.44 4.38
C LYS A 209 13.47 16.94 4.22
N HIS A 210 13.99 17.38 3.07
CA HIS A 210 14.17 18.80 2.77
C HIS A 210 12.85 19.58 2.78
N ILE A 211 11.76 19.01 2.25
CA ILE A 211 10.41 19.59 2.39
C ILE A 211 10.05 19.73 3.87
N SER A 212 10.17 18.66 4.66
CA SER A 212 9.84 18.68 6.10
C SER A 212 10.63 19.76 6.86
N ASP A 213 11.93 19.86 6.61
CA ASP A 213 12.81 20.82 7.28
C ASP A 213 12.55 22.27 6.83
N SER A 214 12.17 22.47 5.57
CA SER A 214 11.79 23.79 5.05
C SER A 214 10.45 24.28 5.64
N ILE A 215 9.49 23.37 5.83
CA ILE A 215 8.23 23.67 6.53
C ILE A 215 8.48 24.08 7.97
N LYS A 216 9.37 23.37 8.69
CA LYS A 216 9.77 23.74 10.06
C LYS A 216 10.43 25.13 10.14
N LYS A 217 11.07 25.58 9.06
CA LYS A 217 11.67 26.92 8.94
C LYS A 217 10.66 28.00 8.51
N GLY A 218 9.39 27.64 8.29
CA GLY A 218 8.31 28.58 8.00
C GLY A 218 7.93 28.69 6.53
N GLU A 219 8.58 27.96 5.62
CA GLU A 219 8.14 27.92 4.22
C GLU A 219 6.85 27.09 4.10
N ASN A 220 5.84 27.63 3.43
CA ASN A 220 4.56 26.95 3.24
C ASN A 220 4.06 26.98 1.81
N LYS A 221 4.70 27.71 0.88
CA LYS A 221 4.33 27.73 -0.53
C LYS A 221 4.81 26.44 -1.19
N THR A 222 3.87 25.64 -1.67
CA THR A 222 4.15 24.33 -2.26
C THR A 222 5.08 24.43 -3.46
N SER A 223 4.92 25.46 -4.30
CA SER A 223 5.79 25.69 -5.46
C SER A 223 7.25 25.91 -5.09
N ILE A 224 7.55 26.58 -3.96
CA ILE A 224 8.93 26.80 -3.48
C ILE A 224 9.50 25.50 -2.90
N LEU A 225 8.70 24.79 -2.10
CA LEU A 225 9.08 23.51 -1.51
C LEU A 225 9.42 22.48 -2.61
N ILE A 226 8.53 22.30 -3.59
CA ILE A 226 8.73 21.36 -4.70
C ILE A 226 9.94 21.78 -5.54
N LYS A 227 10.07 23.06 -5.90
CA LYS A 227 11.19 23.54 -6.71
C LYS A 227 12.54 23.27 -6.03
N SER A 228 12.65 23.56 -4.75
CA SER A 228 13.89 23.34 -3.99
C SER A 228 14.17 21.86 -3.72
N ALA A 229 13.15 21.02 -3.58
CA ALA A 229 13.32 19.58 -3.43
C ALA A 229 13.68 18.89 -4.77
N LYS A 230 13.23 19.42 -5.91
CA LYS A 230 13.57 18.89 -7.25
C LYS A 230 15.06 18.96 -7.58
N THR A 231 15.80 19.94 -7.05
CA THR A 231 17.27 20.00 -7.27
C THR A 231 17.99 18.83 -6.60
N ILE A 232 17.47 18.32 -5.48
CA ILE A 232 18.02 17.13 -4.79
C ILE A 232 17.78 15.86 -5.64
N LEU A 233 16.68 15.83 -6.39
CA LEU A 233 16.26 14.71 -7.23
C LEU A 233 16.96 14.67 -8.60
N GLU A 234 17.89 15.58 -8.90
CA GLU A 234 18.62 15.60 -10.17
C GLU A 234 19.24 14.22 -10.48
N GLY A 235 19.03 13.75 -11.70
CA GLY A 235 19.46 12.43 -12.17
C GLY A 235 18.41 11.30 -11.99
N LEU A 236 17.29 11.56 -11.32
CA LEU A 236 16.12 10.69 -11.34
C LEU A 236 15.13 11.14 -12.43
N ASP A 237 14.45 10.19 -13.06
CA ASP A 237 13.31 10.47 -13.95
C ASP A 237 12.05 10.64 -13.11
N ILE A 238 11.65 11.89 -12.84
CA ILE A 238 10.51 12.23 -11.99
C ILE A 238 9.22 12.19 -12.81
N GLU A 239 8.31 11.28 -12.47
CA GLU A 239 7.01 11.19 -13.14
C GLU A 239 6.00 12.17 -12.55
N TYR A 240 5.96 12.30 -11.23
CA TYR A 240 5.24 13.36 -10.55
C TYR A 240 5.90 13.70 -9.21
N PHE A 241 5.78 14.96 -8.81
CA PHE A 241 6.11 15.42 -7.46
C PHE A 241 5.21 16.60 -7.12
N ASP A 242 4.32 16.40 -6.16
CA ASP A 242 3.30 17.40 -5.81
C ASP A 242 3.01 17.42 -4.31
N ILE A 243 2.35 18.49 -3.85
CA ILE A 243 1.80 18.62 -2.50
C ILE A 243 0.30 18.88 -2.61
N CYS A 244 -0.49 17.93 -2.14
CA CYS A 244 -1.95 17.94 -2.23
C CYS A 244 -2.61 17.81 -0.85
N ASP A 245 -3.93 17.92 -0.80
CA ASP A 245 -4.72 17.53 0.36
C ASP A 245 -5.00 16.01 0.36
N TYR A 246 -5.77 15.53 1.35
CA TYR A 246 -6.17 14.12 1.45
C TYR A 246 -7.29 13.73 0.47
N ASN A 247 -7.86 14.69 -0.28
CA ASN A 247 -8.68 14.41 -1.46
C ASN A 247 -7.84 14.41 -2.75
N LEU A 248 -6.51 14.45 -2.62
CA LEU A 248 -5.54 14.46 -3.71
C LEU A 248 -5.67 15.68 -4.64
N THR A 249 -6.19 16.79 -4.10
CA THR A 249 -6.29 18.07 -4.79
C THR A 249 -5.01 18.88 -4.54
N PRO A 250 -4.31 19.36 -5.58
CA PRO A 250 -3.10 20.17 -5.41
C PRO A 250 -3.34 21.41 -4.54
N LEU A 251 -2.38 21.71 -3.67
CA LEU A 251 -2.44 22.86 -2.77
C LEU A 251 -1.45 23.94 -3.22
N SER A 252 -1.82 25.22 -3.06
CA SER A 252 -0.87 26.34 -3.21
C SER A 252 -0.05 26.59 -1.94
N LYS A 253 -0.57 26.16 -0.79
CA LYS A 253 0.09 26.24 0.52
C LYS A 253 -0.13 24.98 1.33
N VAL A 254 0.90 24.57 2.07
CA VAL A 254 0.86 23.47 3.04
C VAL A 254 -0.13 23.79 4.17
N GLN A 255 -0.91 22.79 4.55
CA GLN A 255 -1.81 22.79 5.69
C GLN A 255 -1.42 21.65 6.63
N LYS A 256 -1.11 21.99 7.89
CA LYS A 256 -0.71 21.01 8.91
C LYS A 256 -1.80 19.94 9.12
N ASN A 257 -1.40 18.67 9.19
CA ASN A 257 -2.25 17.49 9.34
C ASN A 257 -3.31 17.31 8.24
N LYS A 258 -3.09 17.94 7.08
CA LYS A 258 -4.04 17.95 5.95
C LYS A 258 -3.34 17.94 4.60
N SER A 259 -2.00 17.93 4.59
CA SER A 259 -1.21 17.96 3.37
C SER A 259 -0.41 16.68 3.22
N LEU A 260 -0.13 16.34 1.96
CA LEU A 260 0.63 15.17 1.59
C LEU A 260 1.55 15.57 0.45
N ALA A 261 2.85 15.40 0.63
CA ALA A 261 3.79 15.45 -0.49
C ALA A 261 3.91 14.04 -1.07
N LEU A 262 3.66 13.88 -2.37
CA LEU A 262 3.72 12.60 -3.09
C LEU A 262 4.78 12.67 -4.18
N LEU A 263 5.58 11.62 -4.32
CA LEU A 263 6.63 11.52 -5.33
C LEU A 263 6.64 10.13 -5.97
N ALA A 264 6.71 10.09 -7.30
CA ALA A 264 7.14 8.92 -8.05
C ALA A 264 8.30 9.29 -8.98
N ALA A 265 9.34 8.46 -8.96
CA ALA A 265 10.50 8.62 -9.84
C ALA A 265 11.15 7.28 -10.18
N LYS A 266 11.87 7.23 -11.30
CA LYS A 266 12.67 6.05 -11.68
C LYS A 266 14.14 6.25 -11.34
N ALA A 267 14.72 5.22 -10.73
CA ALA A 267 16.16 5.02 -10.61
C ALA A 267 16.56 3.91 -11.59
N GLY A 268 17.15 4.29 -12.73
CA GLY A 268 17.32 3.40 -13.87
C GLY A 268 15.97 2.95 -14.41
N LYS A 269 15.67 1.65 -14.36
CA LYS A 269 14.36 1.10 -14.77
C LYS A 269 13.38 0.93 -13.61
N THR A 270 13.85 1.01 -12.37
CA THR A 270 13.02 0.73 -11.19
C THR A 270 12.22 1.96 -10.81
N ARG A 271 10.89 1.85 -10.90
CA ARG A 271 9.96 2.89 -10.47
C ARG A 271 9.73 2.80 -8.96
N LEU A 272 9.97 3.92 -8.27
CA LEU A 272 9.86 4.04 -6.82
C LEU A 272 8.85 5.12 -6.48
N ILE A 273 8.15 4.91 -5.36
CA ILE A 273 7.23 5.89 -4.80
C ILE A 273 7.60 6.13 -3.33
N ASP A 274 7.40 7.36 -2.88
CA ASP A 274 7.50 7.74 -1.48
C ASP A 274 6.62 8.96 -1.22
N ASN A 275 6.36 9.25 0.05
CA ASN A 275 5.53 10.37 0.44
C ASN A 275 5.88 10.90 1.84
N LEU A 276 5.39 12.11 2.11
CA LEU A 276 5.45 12.76 3.41
C LEU A 276 4.06 13.24 3.80
N TRP A 277 3.52 12.70 4.89
CA TRP A 277 2.33 13.21 5.55
C TRP A 277 2.70 14.45 6.37
N ILE A 278 1.98 15.55 6.16
CA ILE A 278 2.27 16.89 6.70
C ILE A 278 1.10 17.43 7.52
#